data_AF-A0AAW8W7G6-F1
#
_entry.id   AF-A0AAW8W7G6-F1
#
_cell.length_a   1.000
_cell.length_b   1.000
_cell.length_c   1.000
_cell.angle_alpha   90.00
_cell.angle_beta   90.00
_cell.angle_gamma   90.00
#
_symmetry.space_group_name_H-M   'P 1'
#
loop_
_entity.id
_entity.type
_entity.pdbx_description
1 polymer ?
#
loop_
_entity_poly.entity_id
_entity_poly.type
_entity_poly.pdbx_seq_one_letter_code
_entity_poly.pdbx_strand_id
1 'polypeptide(L)'
;MAQSATGTTAAPQMQMSPERAHEVVLMTQQIRRNFPEISDVPDDQLLYTTWRSFKRIDQTSDSDYHTMAKVFFREFDRHLLNYQFSKAGEEVAVRRRFFAILTDLFQ
;
A
#
# COMPACT_ATOMS: atom_id res chain seq x y z
N MET A 1 -29.82 -3.27 35.30
CA MET A 1 -28.62 -4.09 35.58
C MET A 1 -27.99 -4.50 34.26
N ALA A 2 -26.66 -4.39 34.18
CA ALA A 2 -25.68 -4.88 33.17
C ALA A 2 -25.86 -4.45 31.68
N GLN A 3 -24.95 -3.71 31.03
CA GLN A 3 -23.56 -4.04 30.59
C GLN A 3 -23.53 -5.23 29.60
N SER A 4 -22.93 -5.23 28.41
CA SER A 4 -21.76 -4.49 27.88
C SER A 4 -21.68 -4.52 26.34
N ALA A 5 -20.80 -3.66 25.84
CA ALA A 5 -20.46 -3.32 24.47
C ALA A 5 -19.98 -4.44 23.54
N THR A 6 -20.08 -4.19 22.23
CA THR A 6 -18.91 -4.12 21.35
C THR A 6 -19.30 -3.43 20.04
N GLY A 7 -18.78 -2.21 19.84
CA GLY A 7 -18.68 -1.65 18.50
C GLY A 7 -17.70 -2.52 17.73
N THR A 8 -18.23 -3.43 16.90
CA THR A 8 -17.43 -4.15 15.92
C THR A 8 -16.92 -3.09 14.95
N THR A 9 -15.71 -2.61 15.19
CA THR A 9 -14.94 -1.92 14.15
C THR A 9 -14.70 -2.98 13.11
N ALA A 10 -15.60 -3.11 12.14
CA ALA A 10 -15.45 -4.06 11.05
C ALA A 10 -14.06 -3.79 10.45
N ALA A 11 -13.17 -4.78 10.56
CA ALA A 11 -11.91 -4.71 9.84
C ALA A 11 -12.27 -4.42 8.38
N PRO A 12 -11.76 -3.34 7.77
CA PRO A 12 -12.13 -2.96 6.42
C PRO A 12 -11.97 -4.17 5.50
N GLN A 13 -13.10 -4.68 5.02
CA GLN A 13 -13.12 -5.90 4.24
C GLN A 13 -12.37 -5.64 2.93
N MET A 14 -11.28 -6.37 2.71
CA MET A 14 -10.46 -6.26 1.49
C MET A 14 -11.24 -6.84 0.30
N GLN A 15 -12.20 -6.07 -0.24
CA GLN A 15 -13.00 -6.49 -1.39
C GLN A 15 -12.28 -6.13 -2.69
N MET A 16 -12.02 -7.13 -3.54
CA MET A 16 -11.44 -7.00 -4.89
C MET A 16 -11.63 -8.28 -5.72
N SER A 17 -11.39 -8.23 -7.04
CA SER A 17 -11.40 -9.44 -7.88
C SER A 17 -10.20 -10.35 -7.53
N PRO A 18 -10.27 -11.67 -7.83
CA PRO A 18 -9.14 -12.58 -7.60
C PRO A 18 -7.85 -12.15 -8.28
N GLU A 19 -7.94 -11.58 -9.49
CA GLU A 19 -6.77 -11.06 -10.23
C GLU A 19 -6.14 -9.89 -9.48
N ARG A 20 -6.94 -8.92 -9.05
CA ARG A 20 -6.47 -7.77 -8.27
C ARG A 20 -5.91 -8.19 -6.90
N ALA A 21 -6.47 -9.23 -6.28
CA ALA A 21 -5.93 -9.78 -5.04
C ALA A 21 -4.54 -10.40 -5.25
N HIS A 22 -4.35 -11.11 -6.37
CA HIS A 22 -3.06 -11.67 -6.74
C HIS A 22 -2.01 -10.57 -6.95
N GLU A 23 -2.35 -9.52 -7.70
CA GLU A 23 -1.50 -8.35 -7.92
C GLU A 23 -1.07 -7.67 -6.62
N VAL A 24 -1.99 -7.48 -5.66
CA VAL A 24 -1.65 -6.92 -4.35
C VAL A 24 -0.70 -7.80 -3.55
N VAL A 25 -0.86 -9.13 -3.60
CA VAL A 25 0.04 -10.06 -2.92
C VAL A 25 1.44 -10.01 -3.55
N LEU A 26 1.53 -10.03 -4.89
CA LEU A 26 2.80 -9.89 -5.59
C LEU A 26 3.47 -8.55 -5.27
N MET A 27 2.72 -7.46 -5.31
CA MET A 27 3.22 -6.14 -4.98
C MET A 27 3.74 -6.08 -3.53
N THR A 28 3.00 -6.65 -2.58
CA THR A 28 3.43 -6.76 -1.17
C THR A 28 4.77 -7.48 -1.03
N GLN A 29 4.95 -8.59 -1.74
CA GLN A 29 6.21 -9.35 -1.72
C GLN A 29 7.36 -8.54 -2.32
N GLN A 30 7.12 -7.82 -3.43
CA GLN A 30 8.14 -6.96 -4.04
C GLN A 30 8.50 -5.79 -3.13
N ILE A 31 7.52 -5.19 -2.45
CA ILE A 31 7.75 -4.13 -1.46
C ILE A 31 8.63 -4.66 -0.32
N ARG A 32 8.31 -5.83 0.23
CA ARG A 32 9.13 -6.45 1.28
C ARG A 32 10.60 -6.65 0.86
N ARG A 33 10.84 -7.01 -0.41
CA ARG A 33 12.19 -7.21 -0.95
C ARG A 33 12.94 -5.90 -1.22
N ASN A 34 12.24 -4.87 -1.70
CA ASN A 34 12.86 -3.62 -2.13
C ASN A 34 13.02 -2.59 -1.01
N PHE A 35 12.29 -2.75 0.10
CA PHE A 35 12.29 -1.82 1.24
C PHE A 35 12.70 -2.57 2.52
N PRO A 36 14.01 -2.88 2.71
CA PRO A 36 14.48 -3.50 3.96
C PRO A 36 14.21 -2.63 5.20
N GLU A 37 14.08 -1.31 5.03
CA GLU A 37 13.77 -0.35 6.09
C GLU A 37 12.39 -0.53 6.74
N ILE A 38 11.49 -1.31 6.12
CA ILE A 38 10.19 -1.66 6.70
C ILE A 38 10.10 -3.15 7.09
N SER A 39 11.24 -3.83 7.25
CA SER A 39 11.29 -5.25 7.63
C SER A 39 10.57 -5.57 8.93
N ASP A 40 10.56 -4.64 9.89
CA ASP A 40 9.87 -4.79 11.18
C ASP A 40 8.33 -4.66 11.08
N VAL A 41 7.81 -4.21 9.94
CA VAL A 41 6.36 -4.09 9.74
C VAL A 41 5.74 -5.48 9.58
N PRO A 42 4.69 -5.84 10.34
CA PRO A 42 3.97 -7.11 10.18
C PRO A 42 3.41 -7.32 8.77
N ASP A 43 3.39 -8.58 8.29
CA ASP A 43 2.91 -8.91 6.93
C ASP A 43 1.45 -8.52 6.69
N ASP A 44 0.58 -8.67 7.70
CA ASP A 44 -0.82 -8.29 7.65
C ASP A 44 -1.00 -6.77 7.51
N GLN A 45 -0.21 -5.99 8.26
CA GLN A 45 -0.21 -4.53 8.17
C GLN A 45 0.33 -4.04 6.82
N LEU A 46 1.41 -4.67 6.34
CA LEU A 46 1.97 -4.36 5.03
C LEU A 46 0.97 -4.69 3.91
N LEU A 47 0.39 -5.89 3.93
CA LEU A 47 -0.61 -6.33 2.95
C LEU A 47 -1.82 -5.40 2.92
N TYR A 48 -2.35 -5.03 4.08
CA TYR A 48 -3.48 -4.10 4.17
C TYR A 48 -3.14 -2.72 3.61
N THR A 49 -1.94 -2.22 3.88
CA THR A 49 -1.53 -0.91 3.38
C THR A 49 -1.28 -0.94 1.87
N THR A 50 -0.67 -2.00 1.35
CA THR A 50 -0.53 -2.24 -0.09
C THR A 50 -1.90 -2.29 -0.77
N TRP A 51 -2.84 -3.08 -0.23
CA TRP A 51 -4.21 -3.16 -0.73
C TRP A 51 -4.88 -1.79 -0.80
N ARG A 52 -4.78 -1.01 0.27
CA ARG A 52 -5.39 0.31 0.36
C ARG A 52 -4.82 1.27 -0.68
N SER A 53 -3.50 1.30 -0.81
CA SER A 53 -2.81 2.13 -1.79
C SER A 53 -3.12 1.69 -3.23
N PHE A 54 -3.21 0.39 -3.47
CA PHE A 54 -3.60 -0.18 -4.76
C PHE A 54 -5.03 0.19 -5.15
N LYS A 55 -5.98 0.07 -4.22
CA LYS A 55 -7.37 0.50 -4.42
C LYS A 55 -7.46 1.99 -4.75
N ARG A 56 -6.54 2.81 -4.22
CA ARG A 56 -6.48 4.23 -4.57
C ARG A 56 -6.01 4.43 -6.01
N ILE A 57 -5.00 3.68 -6.45
CA ILE A 57 -4.58 3.71 -7.85
C ILE A 57 -5.73 3.30 -8.78
N ASP A 58 -6.42 2.19 -8.49
CA ASP A 58 -7.51 1.65 -9.33
C ASP A 58 -8.69 2.64 -9.48
N GLN A 59 -8.88 3.51 -8.49
CA GLN A 59 -9.86 4.61 -8.55
C GLN A 59 -9.40 5.83 -9.35
N THR A 60 -8.11 5.91 -9.67
CA THR A 60 -7.54 7.02 -10.43
C THR A 60 -7.58 6.62 -11.91
N SER A 61 -8.23 7.41 -12.77
CA SER A 61 -8.31 7.13 -14.22
C SER A 61 -6.99 7.37 -14.98
N ASP A 62 -5.88 7.53 -14.25
CA ASP A 62 -4.56 7.80 -14.80
C ASP A 62 -3.87 6.49 -15.22
N SER A 63 -3.49 6.41 -16.49
CA SER A 63 -2.67 5.32 -17.04
C SER A 63 -1.16 5.56 -16.89
N ASP A 64 -0.76 6.71 -16.35
CA ASP A 64 0.64 7.08 -16.16
C ASP A 64 1.22 6.47 -14.88
N TYR A 65 2.20 5.57 -15.04
CA TYR A 65 2.88 4.90 -13.94
C TYR A 65 3.56 5.88 -12.95
N HIS A 66 4.01 7.06 -13.40
CA HIS A 66 4.59 8.06 -12.49
C HIS A 66 3.55 8.64 -11.53
N THR A 67 2.34 8.85 -12.02
CA THR A 67 1.19 9.33 -11.24
C THR A 67 0.69 8.24 -10.31
N MET A 68 0.56 7.00 -10.79
CA MET A 68 0.21 5.83 -9.96
C MET A 68 1.22 5.65 -8.81
N ALA A 69 2.52 5.68 -9.09
CA ALA A 69 3.57 5.56 -8.07
C ALA A 69 3.52 6.68 -7.03
N LYS A 70 3.17 7.91 -7.44
CA LYS A 70 3.01 9.05 -6.53
C LYS A 70 1.80 8.87 -5.62
N VAL A 71 0.65 8.47 -6.17
CA VAL A 71 -0.58 8.22 -5.40
C VAL A 71 -0.35 7.08 -4.42
N PHE A 72 0.26 5.99 -4.88
CA PHE A 72 0.61 4.84 -4.05
C PHE A 72 1.52 5.24 -2.89
N PHE A 73 2.64 5.91 -3.18
CA PHE A 73 3.60 6.36 -2.18
C PHE A 73 2.92 7.20 -1.09
N ARG A 74 2.05 8.14 -1.47
CA ARG A 74 1.37 9.02 -0.52
C ARG A 74 0.46 8.26 0.43
N GLU A 75 -0.35 7.34 -0.09
CA GLU A 75 -1.21 6.50 0.76
C GLU A 75 -0.38 5.54 1.62
N PHE A 76 0.68 4.98 1.05
CA PHE A 76 1.57 4.04 1.74
C PHE A 76 2.33 4.70 2.89
N ASP A 77 3.03 5.80 2.65
CA ASP A 77 3.81 6.51 3.66
C ASP A 77 2.89 7.09 4.75
N ARG A 78 1.70 7.56 4.39
CA ARG A 78 0.70 8.02 5.36
C ARG A 78 0.24 6.88 6.28
N HIS A 79 -0.12 5.74 5.71
CA HIS A 79 -0.82 4.69 6.46
C HIS A 79 0.09 3.67 7.11
N LEU A 80 1.27 3.42 6.54
CA LEU A 80 2.25 2.51 7.11
C LEU A 80 3.23 3.22 8.05
N LEU A 81 3.70 4.40 7.64
CA LEU A 81 4.86 5.04 8.25
C LEU A 81 4.57 6.40 8.88
N ASN A 82 3.33 6.88 8.83
CA ASN A 82 2.93 8.19 9.35
C ASN A 82 3.83 9.34 8.83
N TYR A 83 4.07 9.34 7.51
CA TYR A 83 4.86 10.33 6.78
C TYR A 83 6.37 10.32 7.07
N GLN A 84 6.95 9.22 7.53
CA GLN A 84 8.39 9.18 7.81
C GLN A 84 9.25 9.42 6.57
N PHE A 85 8.96 8.79 5.44
CA PHE A 85 9.72 9.01 4.21
C PHE A 85 9.55 10.44 3.68
N SER A 86 8.32 10.96 3.73
CA SER A 86 8.04 12.34 3.34
C SER A 86 8.81 13.35 4.21
N LYS A 87 8.87 13.13 5.53
CA LYS A 87 9.60 13.98 6.48
C LYS A 87 11.12 13.87 6.32
N ALA A 88 11.61 12.69 5.93
CA ALA A 88 13.02 12.45 5.66
C ALA A 88 13.50 13.03 4.31
N GLY A 89 12.58 13.52 3.46
CA GLY A 89 12.92 14.03 2.13
C GLY A 89 13.21 12.91 1.11
N GLU A 90 12.87 11.66 1.43
CA GLU A 90 13.17 10.49 0.60
C GLU A 90 12.12 10.20 -0.48
N GLU A 91 11.11 11.08 -0.62
CA GLU A 91 9.98 10.92 -1.54
C GLU A 91 10.44 10.52 -2.94
N VAL A 92 11.46 11.17 -3.51
CA VAL A 92 11.88 10.91 -4.90
C VAL A 92 12.48 9.52 -5.05
N ALA A 93 13.33 9.08 -4.11
CA ALA A 93 13.98 7.78 -4.16
C ALA A 93 12.96 6.65 -3.96
N VAL A 94 12.08 6.80 -2.97
CA VAL A 94 11.03 5.83 -2.64
C VAL A 94 10.01 5.73 -3.78
N ARG A 95 9.59 6.85 -4.38
CA ARG A 95 8.69 6.85 -5.55
C ARG A 95 9.28 6.14 -6.76
N ARG A 96 10.60 6.28 -7.02
CA ARG A 96 11.26 5.55 -8.11
C ARG A 96 11.24 4.04 -7.89
N ARG A 97 11.44 3.59 -6.65
CA ARG A 97 11.31 2.17 -6.29
C ARG A 97 9.87 1.67 -6.50
N PHE A 98 8.86 2.42 -6.08
CA PHE A 98 7.46 2.06 -6.34
C PHE A 98 7.12 2.05 -7.82
N PHE A 99 7.65 3.00 -8.60
CA PHE A 99 7.50 3.00 -10.06
C PHE A 99 8.03 1.70 -10.66
N ALA A 100 9.25 1.28 -10.30
CA ALA A 100 9.84 0.04 -10.80
C ALA A 100 8.99 -1.20 -10.47
N ILE A 101 8.47 -1.27 -9.25
CA ILE A 101 7.54 -2.35 -8.82
C ILE A 101 6.26 -2.33 -9.65
N LEU A 102 5.64 -1.16 -9.84
CA LEU A 102 4.40 -1.04 -10.62
C LEU A 102 4.62 -1.40 -12.09
N THR A 103 5.74 -0.97 -12.69
CA THR A 103 6.04 -1.32 -14.09
C THR A 103 6.30 -2.81 -14.27
N ASP A 104 6.95 -3.46 -13.32
CA ASP A 104 7.19 -4.92 -13.36
C ASP A 104 5.90 -5.72 -13.21
N LEU A 105 4.95 -5.22 -12.41
CA LEU A 105 3.68 -5.87 -12.14
C LEU A 105 2.67 -5.80 -13.30
N PHE A 106 2.74 -4.73 -14.12
CA PHE A 106 1.78 -4.41 -15.18
C PHE A 106 2.37 -4.50 -16.60
N GLN A 107 3.55 -5.10 -16.74
CA GLN A 107 4.17 -5.45 -18.03
C GLN A 107 3.54 -6.71 -18.62
#